data_AF-A0A1V1PUZ0-F1
#
_entry.id   AF-A0A1V1PUZ0-F1
#
_cell.length_a   1.000
_cell.length_b   1.000
_cell.length_c   1.000
_cell.angle_alpha   90.00
_cell.angle_beta   90.00
_cell.angle_gamma   90.00
#
_symmetry.space_group_name_H-M   'P 1'
#
loop_
_entity.id
_entity.type
_entity.pdbx_description
1 polymer ?
#
loop_
_entity_poly.entity_id
_entity_poly.type
_entity_poly.pdbx_seq_one_letter_code
_entity_poly.pdbx_strand_id
1 'polypeptide(L)' 'MGQPTPTMLAEAIDANRRLWNVLSADCSTAENQLPMALRGQIISLAMWVARYSREVLRDGAALDPLIDINRTMMEGLVPR' A
#
# COMPACT_ATOMS: atom_id res chain seq x y z
N MET A 1 20.93 13.19 -9.27
CA MET A 1 20.06 13.23 -8.08
C MET A 1 20.71 12.41 -6.98
N GLY A 2 20.80 12.93 -5.75
CA GLY A 2 21.35 12.17 -4.61
C GLY A 2 20.42 11.03 -4.21
N GLN A 3 20.98 9.99 -3.56
CA GLN A 3 20.18 8.91 -2.97
C GLN A 3 19.23 9.48 -1.90
N PRO A 4 18.00 8.95 -1.78
CA PRO A 4 17.06 9.41 -0.76
C PRO A 4 17.63 9.19 0.64
N THR A 5 17.39 10.15 1.54
CA THR A 5 17.82 10.03 2.95
C THR A 5 16.95 9.00 3.69
N PRO A 6 17.44 8.44 4.80
CA PRO A 6 16.63 7.51 5.63
C PRO A 6 15.29 8.11 6.07
N THR A 7 15.26 9.40 6.42
CA THR A 7 14.02 10.10 6.81
C THR A 7 13.04 10.20 5.64
N MET A 8 13.51 10.56 4.44
CA MET A 8 12.66 10.62 3.24
C MET A 8 12.06 9.24 2.91
N LEU A 9 12.83 8.16 3.08
CA LEU A 9 12.31 6.81 2.90
C LEU A 9 11.25 6.47 3.96
N ALA A 10 11.51 6.80 5.23
CA ALA A 10 10.56 6.55 6.30
C ALA A 10 9.23 7.31 6.10
N GLU A 11 9.29 8.57 5.69
CA GLU A 11 8.13 9.39 5.37
C GLU A 11 7.34 8.82 4.18
N ALA A 12 8.03 8.41 3.10
CA ALA A 12 7.39 7.80 1.94
C ALA A 12 6.68 6.48 2.30
N ILE A 13 7.32 5.65 3.13
CA ILE A 13 6.74 4.38 3.60
C ILE A 13 5.53 4.65 4.52
N ASP A 14 5.60 5.63 5.42
CA ASP A 14 4.46 6.01 6.28
C ASP A 14 3.29 6.52 5.45
N ALA A 15 3.54 7.39 4.47
CA ALA A 15 2.52 7.90 3.55
C ALA A 15 1.84 6.75 2.78
N ASN A 16 2.62 5.79 2.26
CA ASN A 16 2.09 4.61 1.60
C ASN A 16 1.21 3.77 2.54
N ARG A 17 1.65 3.53 3.79
CA ARG A 17 0.85 2.80 4.78
C ARG A 17 -0.47 3.52 5.10
N ARG A 18 -0.45 4.85 5.22
CA ARG A 18 -1.66 5.66 5.47
C ARG A 18 -2.67 5.52 4.34
N LEU A 19 -2.22 5.56 3.09
CA LEU A 19 -3.08 5.32 1.93
C LEU A 19 -3.79 3.97 2.03
N TRP A 20 -3.02 2.89 2.25
CA TRP A 20 -3.58 1.54 2.35
C TRP A 20 -4.51 1.37 3.56
N ASN A 21 -4.23 2.04 4.68
CA ASN A 21 -5.14 2.06 5.82
C ASN A 21 -6.48 2.70 5.47
N VAL A 22 -6.48 3.85 4.77
CA VAL A 22 -7.71 4.52 4.31
C VAL A 22 -8.51 3.60 3.39
N LEU A 23 -7.86 2.96 2.42
CA LEU A 23 -8.51 2.02 1.50
C LEU A 23 -9.14 0.84 2.24
N SER A 24 -8.42 0.26 3.20
CA SER A 24 -8.93 -0.87 3.99
C SER A 24 -10.09 -0.47 4.91
N ALA A 25 -10.02 0.71 5.51
CA ALA A 25 -11.07 1.23 6.38
C ALA A 25 -12.35 1.45 5.58
N ASP A 26 -12.26 2.09 4.41
CA ASP A 26 -13.40 2.29 3.52
C ASP A 26 -13.99 0.95 3.06
N CYS A 27 -13.14 0.01 2.61
CA CYS A 27 -13.58 -1.34 2.22
C CYS A 27 -14.19 -2.17 3.36
N SER A 28 -14.00 -1.78 4.62
CA SER A 28 -14.61 -2.46 5.78
C SER A 28 -16.05 -2.00 6.07
N THR A 29 -16.46 -0.84 5.54
CA THR A 29 -17.78 -0.24 5.80
C THR A 29 -18.90 -0.95 5.03
N ALA A 30 -20.15 -0.88 5.50
CA ALA A 30 -21.29 -1.45 4.77
C ALA A 30 -21.64 -0.62 3.51
N GLU A 31 -21.27 0.66 3.52
CA GLU A 31 -21.57 1.66 2.52
C GLU A 31 -20.65 1.60 1.28
N ASN A 32 -19.50 0.91 1.37
CA ASN A 32 -18.60 0.75 0.24
C ASN A 32 -19.26 -0.08 -0.88
N GLN A 33 -19.23 0.48 -2.09
CA GLN A 33 -19.95 -0.02 -3.26
C GLN A 33 -19.18 -1.06 -4.09
N LEU A 34 -17.97 -1.42 -3.69
CA LEU A 34 -17.20 -2.45 -4.40
C LEU A 34 -17.76 -3.85 -4.09
N PRO A 35 -17.61 -4.82 -5.02
CA PRO A 35 -17.95 -6.20 -4.75
C PRO A 35 -17.22 -6.73 -3.51
N MET A 36 -17.92 -7.53 -2.69
CA MET A 36 -17.39 -8.06 -1.43
C MET A 36 -16.03 -8.78 -1.60
N ALA A 37 -15.86 -9.51 -2.70
CA ALA A 37 -14.59 -10.17 -3.02
C ALA A 37 -13.44 -9.16 -3.24
N LEU A 38 -13.69 -8.07 -3.96
CA LEU A 38 -12.70 -7.03 -4.23
C LEU A 38 -12.33 -6.28 -2.95
N ARG A 39 -13.32 -5.97 -2.10
CA ARG A 39 -13.09 -5.39 -0.77
C ARG A 39 -12.15 -6.26 0.07
N GLY A 40 -12.41 -7.58 0.11
CA GLY A 40 -11.56 -8.54 0.82
C GLY A 40 -10.12 -8.60 0.28
N GLN A 41 -9.94 -8.49 -1.04
CA GLN A 41 -8.61 -8.42 -1.66
C GLN A 41 -7.86 -7.14 -1.28
N ILE A 42 -8.52 -5.97 -1.33
CA ILE A 42 -7.93 -4.68 -0.93
C ILE A 42 -7.51 -4.70 0.54
N ILE A 43 -8.37 -5.21 1.44
CA ILE A 43 -8.05 -5.35 2.87
C ILE A 43 -6.85 -6.27 3.06
N SER A 44 -6.78 -7.39 2.34
CA SER A 44 -5.65 -8.33 2.40
C SER A 44 -4.33 -7.69 1.95
N LEU A 45 -4.37 -6.91 0.86
CA LEU A 45 -3.22 -6.14 0.39
C LEU A 45 -2.78 -5.08 1.40
N ALA A 46 -3.72 -4.36 2.03
CA ALA A 46 -3.41 -3.38 3.07
C ALA A 46 -2.69 -4.02 4.27
N MET A 47 -3.14 -5.20 4.72
CA MET A 47 -2.47 -5.96 5.78
C MET A 47 -1.05 -6.37 5.37
N TRP A 48 -0.88 -6.83 4.13
CA TRP A 48 0.44 -7.16 3.59
C TRP A 48 1.36 -5.93 3.55
N VAL A 49 0.88 -4.79 3.04
CA VAL A 49 1.64 -3.53 2.97
C VAL A 49 2.07 -3.09 4.36
N ALA A 50 1.16 -3.15 5.33
CA ALA A 50 1.45 -2.76 6.70
C ALA A 50 2.53 -3.65 7.36
N ARG A 51 2.56 -4.95 7.03
CA ARG A 51 3.61 -5.89 7.49
C ARG A 51 4.93 -5.62 6.77
N TYR A 52 4.93 -5.62 5.44
CA TYR A 52 6.14 -5.49 4.63
C TYR A 52 6.83 -4.14 4.82
N SER A 53 6.05 -3.07 5.02
CA SER A 53 6.61 -1.76 5.36
C SER A 53 7.41 -1.77 6.68
N ARG A 54 7.05 -2.61 7.65
CA ARG A 54 7.84 -2.78 8.89
C ARG A 54 9.13 -3.54 8.62
N GLU A 55 9.09 -4.54 7.75
CA GLU A 55 10.28 -5.30 7.32
C GLU A 55 11.27 -4.39 6.58
N VAL A 56 10.79 -3.48 5.73
CA VAL A 56 11.64 -2.47 5.08
C VAL A 56 12.29 -1.54 6.12
N LEU A 57 11.49 -0.96 7.03
CA LEU A 57 11.98 0.03 7.99
C LEU A 57 12.90 -0.56 9.07
N ARG A 58 12.64 -1.79 9.52
CA ARG A 58 13.37 -2.42 10.62
C ARG A 58 14.51 -3.31 10.14
N ASP A 59 14.25 -4.09 9.09
CA ASP A 59 15.10 -5.19 8.66
C ASP A 59 15.81 -4.89 7.32
N GLY A 60 15.56 -3.71 6.72
CA GLY A 60 16.22 -3.28 5.48
C GLY A 60 15.77 -4.06 4.24
N ALA A 61 14.56 -4.60 4.24
CA ALA A 61 13.99 -5.29 3.08
C ALA A 61 13.91 -4.37 1.84
N ALA A 62 13.87 -4.97 0.65
CA ALA A 62 13.81 -4.25 -0.62
C ALA A 62 12.54 -3.40 -0.76
N LEU A 63 12.64 -2.25 -1.44
CA LEU A 63 11.51 -1.34 -1.67
C LEU A 63 10.63 -1.77 -2.85
N ASP A 64 11.21 -2.48 -3.83
CA ASP A 64 10.56 -2.85 -5.10
C ASP A 64 9.17 -3.47 -4.91
N PRO A 65 8.92 -4.38 -3.94
CA PRO A 65 7.59 -4.95 -3.77
C PRO A 65 6.51 -3.95 -3.36
N LEU A 66 6.85 -2.91 -2.59
CA LEU A 66 5.89 -1.82 -2.27
C LEU A 66 5.60 -0.98 -3.50
N ILE A 67 6.63 -0.71 -4.32
CA ILE A 67 6.50 0.08 -5.55
C ILE A 67 5.62 -0.66 -6.55
N ASP A 68 5.88 -1.94 -6.76
CA ASP A 68 5.20 -2.76 -7.76
C ASP A 68 3.71 -2.92 -7.46
N ILE A 69 3.32 -3.09 -6.20
CA ILE A 69 1.91 -3.17 -5.81
C ILE A 69 1.19 -1.84 -6.08
N ASN A 70 1.80 -0.70 -5.73
CA ASN A 70 1.19 0.59 -6.03
C ASN A 70 1.07 0.84 -7.53
N ARG A 71 2.08 0.43 -8.32
CA ARG A 71 2.03 0.52 -9.77
C ARG A 71 0.93 -0.36 -10.36
N THR A 72 0.87 -1.63 -9.94
CA THR A 72 -0.16 -2.59 -10.38
C THR A 72 -1.57 -2.07 -10.07
N MET A 73 -1.77 -1.49 -8.88
CA MET A 73 -3.04 -0.86 -8.51
C MET A 73 -3.41 0.29 -9.45
N MET A 74 -2.48 1.20 -9.75
CA MET A 74 -2.72 2.31 -10.66
C MET A 74 -3.01 1.83 -12.09
N GLU A 75 -2.29 0.83 -12.57
CA GLU A 75 -2.52 0.21 -13.88
C GLU A 75 -3.91 -0.41 -13.98
N GLY A 76 -4.44 -0.97 -12.88
CA GLY A 76 -5.80 -1.50 -12.81
C GLY A 76 -6.90 -0.43 -12.91
N LEU A 77 -6.58 0.84 -12.70
CA LEU A 77 -7.53 1.97 -12.82
C LEU A 77 -7.57 2.58 -14.22
N VAL A 78 -6.56 2.31 -15.06
CA VAL A 78 -6.52 2.84 -16.42
C VAL A 78 -7.63 2.18 -17.23
N PRO A 79 -8.59 2.95 -17.79
CA PRO A 79 -9.61 2.39 -18.66
C PRO A 79 -8.97 1.64 -19.83
N ARG A 80 -9.49 0.46 -20.15
CA ARG A 80 -9.15 -0.28 -21.37
C ARG A 80 -10.17 -0.02 -22.46
#